data_AF-A0A5A7VJF4-F1
#
_entry.id   AF-A0A5A7VJF4-F1
#
_cell.length_a   1.000
_cell.length_b   1.000
_cell.length_c   1.000
_cell.angle_alpha   90.00
_cell.angle_beta   90.00
_cell.angle_gamma   90.00
#
_symmetry.space_group_name_H-M   'P 1'
#
loop_
_entity.id
_entity.type
_entity.pdbx_description
1 polymer ?
#
loop_
_entity_poly.entity_id
_entity_poly.type
_entity_poly.pdbx_seq_one_letter_code
_entity_poly.pdbx_strand_id
1 'polypeptide(L)'
;MSNYGLILGLGTAVKGRGVCKNGELKIGDWRVTDNFLPLELGGVDVILGMHWLHSLGVTEVDWKKLTMILYRGEFYGVDDILTVNESNPELLGRYEDVLDWLEDLPPKRGI
;
A
#
# COMPACT_ATOMS: atom_id res chain seq x y z
N MET A 1 -20.84 -12.43 -6.09
CA MET A 1 -19.87 -11.31 -6.07
C MET A 1 -19.18 -11.32 -4.73
N SER A 2 -17.87 -11.53 -4.70
CA SER A 2 -17.08 -11.48 -3.46
C SER A 2 -16.93 -10.03 -3.02
N ASN A 3 -17.40 -9.73 -1.81
CA ASN A 3 -17.12 -8.46 -1.13
C ASN A 3 -15.82 -8.63 -0.33
N TYR A 4 -15.07 -7.54 -0.16
CA TYR A 4 -13.85 -7.52 0.64
C TYR A 4 -13.88 -6.32 1.58
N GLY A 5 -13.18 -6.44 2.71
CA GLY A 5 -12.94 -5.36 3.65
C GLY A 5 -11.47 -4.95 3.62
N LEU A 6 -11.20 -3.66 3.66
CA LEU A 6 -9.86 -3.10 3.84
C LEU A 6 -9.86 -2.27 5.11
N ILE A 7 -8.75 -2.29 5.85
CA ILE A 7 -8.48 -1.36 6.94
C ILE A 7 -7.44 -0.37 6.44
N LEU A 8 -7.75 0.91 6.50
CA LEU A 8 -6.83 1.99 6.14
C LEU A 8 -5.89 2.29 7.31
N GLY A 9 -4.79 2.99 7.04
CA GLY A 9 -3.79 3.34 8.08
C GLY A 9 -4.34 4.14 9.27
N LEU A 10 -5.53 4.75 9.13
CA LEU A 10 -6.26 5.46 10.20
C LEU A 10 -7.22 4.54 11.00
N GLY A 11 -7.16 3.22 10.81
CA GLY A 11 -8.05 2.24 11.44
C GLY A 11 -9.48 2.21 10.88
N THR A 12 -9.77 3.02 9.85
CA THR A 12 -11.09 3.04 9.21
C THR A 12 -11.26 1.82 8.32
N ALA A 13 -12.33 1.06 8.54
CA ALA A 13 -12.70 -0.07 7.70
C ALA A 13 -13.57 0.38 6.51
N VAL A 14 -13.16 0.02 5.29
CA VAL A 14 -13.89 0.31 4.05
C VAL A 14 -14.26 -1.00 3.37
N LYS A 15 -15.52 -1.09 2.94
CA LYS A 15 -16.03 -2.26 2.22
C LYS A 15 -15.99 -1.99 0.72
N GLY A 16 -15.24 -2.79 0.00
CA GLY A 16 -15.19 -2.74 -1.46
C GLY A 16 -16.13 -3.75 -2.12
N ARG A 17 -16.47 -3.47 -3.39
CA ARG A 17 -17.43 -4.27 -4.17
C ARG A 17 -16.76 -4.85 -5.41
N GLY A 18 -16.45 -6.15 -5.37
CA GLY A 18 -15.93 -6.88 -6.53
C GLY A 18 -14.51 -6.47 -6.95
N VAL A 19 -14.14 -6.76 -8.19
CA VAL A 19 -12.81 -6.46 -8.73
C VAL A 19 -12.98 -5.90 -10.13
N CYS A 20 -12.34 -4.77 -10.41
CA CYS A 20 -12.22 -4.21 -11.75
C CYS A 20 -11.10 -4.98 -12.47
N LYS A 21 -11.48 -5.91 -13.36
CA LYS A 21 -10.52 -6.78 -14.02
C LYS A 21 -9.91 -6.12 -15.25
N ASN A 22 -8.60 -6.29 -15.46
CA ASN A 22 -7.85 -5.75 -16.60
C ASN A 22 -8.12 -4.25 -16.83
N GLY A 23 -8.18 -3.47 -15.75
CA GLY A 23 -8.23 -2.02 -15.87
C GLY A 23 -6.91 -1.52 -16.46
N GLU A 24 -6.95 -0.47 -17.27
CA GLU A 24 -5.75 0.23 -17.73
C GLU A 24 -5.60 1.54 -16.96
N LEU A 25 -4.47 1.73 -16.30
CA LEU A 25 -4.10 2.97 -15.64
C LEU A 25 -2.91 3.59 -16.39
N LYS A 26 -3.05 4.86 -16.75
CA LYS A 26 -1.97 5.65 -17.36
C LYS A 26 -1.30 6.51 -16.28
N ILE A 27 -0.02 6.29 -16.04
CA ILE A 27 0.81 7.05 -15.09
C ILE A 27 1.92 7.74 -15.90
N GLY A 28 1.75 9.02 -16.20
CA GLY A 28 2.65 9.72 -17.13
C GLY A 28 2.65 9.03 -18.51
N ASP A 29 3.81 8.54 -18.95
CA ASP A 29 3.97 7.79 -20.21
C ASP A 29 3.84 6.27 -20.05
N TRP A 30 3.58 5.80 -18.83
CA TRP A 30 3.41 4.38 -18.53
C TRP A 30 1.95 3.96 -18.63
N ARG A 31 1.73 2.75 -19.13
CA ARG A 31 0.44 2.07 -19.14
C ARG A 31 0.56 0.81 -18.30
N VAL A 32 -0.35 0.67 -17.35
CA VAL A 32 -0.38 -0.42 -16.38
C VAL A 32 -1.70 -1.13 -16.57
N THR A 33 -1.67 -2.42 -16.86
CA THR A 33 -2.88 -3.24 -16.93
C THR A 33 -2.88 -4.22 -15.77
N ASP A 34 -3.86 -4.10 -14.88
CA ASP A 34 -3.99 -4.97 -13.71
C ASP A 34 -5.45 -5.07 -13.22
N ASN A 35 -5.68 -5.90 -12.22
CA ASN A 35 -6.94 -6.01 -11.50
C ASN A 35 -6.99 -5.01 -10.35
N PHE A 36 -7.91 -4.04 -10.42
CA PHE A 36 -8.06 -3.00 -9.41
C PHE A 36 -9.21 -3.29 -8.44
N LEU A 37 -9.03 -2.85 -7.20
CA LEU A 37 -10.05 -2.91 -6.16
C LEU A 37 -10.76 -1.54 -6.09
N PRO A 38 -12.04 -1.43 -6.52
CA PRO A 38 -12.75 -0.16 -6.46
C PRO A 38 -13.06 0.22 -5.01
N LEU A 39 -12.66 1.43 -4.61
CA LEU A 39 -12.88 1.97 -3.27
C LEU A 39 -13.52 3.35 -3.37
N GLU A 40 -14.55 3.58 -2.57
CA GLU A 40 -15.22 4.88 -2.49
C GLU A 40 -14.49 5.77 -1.47
N LEU A 41 -13.27 6.16 -1.82
CA LEU A 41 -12.44 7.06 -1.02
C LEU A 41 -12.56 8.47 -1.59
N GLY A 42 -13.14 9.39 -0.82
CA GLY A 42 -13.23 10.78 -1.24
C GLY A 42 -11.83 11.39 -1.38
N GLY A 43 -11.53 11.96 -2.55
CA GLY A 43 -10.30 12.75 -2.78
C GLY A 43 -9.06 11.97 -3.22
N VAL A 44 -9.17 10.67 -3.53
CA VAL A 44 -8.08 9.86 -4.08
C VAL A 44 -8.58 9.09 -5.30
N ASP A 45 -7.90 9.24 -6.44
CA ASP A 45 -8.27 8.54 -7.67
C ASP A 45 -7.75 7.09 -7.70
N VAL A 46 -6.52 6.87 -7.21
CA VAL A 46 -5.84 5.57 -7.21
C VAL A 46 -4.98 5.42 -5.96
N ILE A 47 -5.02 4.22 -5.36
CA ILE A 47 -4.06 3.79 -4.33
C ILE A 47 -3.16 2.73 -4.94
N LEU A 48 -1.86 2.96 -4.85
CA LEU A 48 -0.85 1.99 -5.27
C LEU A 48 -0.56 1.05 -4.10
N GLY A 49 -1.02 -0.19 -4.23
CA GLY A 49 -0.75 -1.23 -3.23
C GLY A 49 0.70 -1.72 -3.29
N MET A 50 1.19 -2.25 -2.18
CA MET A 50 2.54 -2.82 -2.10
C MET A 50 2.78 -3.96 -3.11
N HIS A 51 1.77 -4.78 -3.38
CA HIS A 51 1.86 -5.84 -4.39
C HIS A 51 2.17 -5.26 -5.79
N TRP A 52 1.54 -4.14 -6.13
CA TRP A 52 1.79 -3.48 -7.40
C TRP A 52 3.17 -2.81 -7.43
N LEU A 53 3.54 -2.11 -6.35
CA LEU A 53 4.88 -1.51 -6.23
C LEU A 53 6.00 -2.55 -6.35
N HIS A 54 5.81 -3.74 -5.79
CA HIS A 54 6.75 -4.85 -5.94
C HIS A 54 6.94 -5.28 -7.40
N SER A 55 5.90 -5.22 -8.24
CA SER A 55 6.00 -5.57 -9.67
C SER A 55 6.87 -4.60 -10.48
N LEU A 56 7.10 -3.39 -9.97
CA LEU A 56 7.96 -2.38 -10.60
C LEU A 56 9.45 -2.61 -10.33
N GLY A 57 9.79 -3.54 -9.43
CA GLY A 57 11.16 -3.78 -9.01
C GLY A 57 11.69 -2.63 -8.15
N VAL A 58 12.86 -2.10 -8.50
CA VAL A 58 13.49 -1.00 -7.76
C VAL A 58 12.78 0.30 -8.10
N THR A 59 12.21 0.95 -7.09
CA THR A 59 11.57 2.26 -7.19
C THR A 59 12.22 3.24 -6.22
N GLU A 60 12.50 4.45 -6.67
CA GLU A 60 13.00 5.52 -5.79
C GLU A 60 11.85 6.46 -5.40
N VAL A 61 11.77 6.78 -4.10
CA VAL A 61 10.72 7.65 -3.55
C VAL A 61 11.36 8.75 -2.71
N ASP A 62 11.19 10.00 -3.13
CA ASP A 62 11.45 11.18 -2.32
C ASP A 62 10.19 11.51 -1.49
N TRP A 63 10.16 11.02 -0.26
CA TRP A 63 9.04 11.22 0.67
C TRP A 63 8.82 12.68 1.07
N LYS A 64 9.86 13.52 1.00
CA LYS A 64 9.76 14.93 1.35
C LYS A 64 9.10 15.72 0.23
N LYS A 65 9.44 15.41 -1.02
CA LYS A 65 8.86 16.05 -2.22
C LYS A 65 7.65 15.31 -2.77
N LEU A 66 7.28 14.17 -2.18
CA LEU A 66 6.22 13.29 -2.64
C LEU A 66 6.40 12.91 -4.12
N THR A 67 7.64 12.58 -4.50
CA THR A 67 8.00 12.24 -5.89
C THR A 67 8.44 10.79 -5.96
N MET A 68 7.94 10.03 -6.93
CA MET A 68 8.37 8.65 -7.22
C MET A 68 9.01 8.59 -8.60
N ILE A 69 10.16 7.93 -8.70
CA ILE A 69 10.86 7.67 -9.96
C ILE A 69 10.71 6.19 -10.28
N LEU A 70 10.19 5.92 -11.47
CA LEU A 70 10.01 4.57 -12.02
C LEU A 70 11.05 4.35 -13.12
N TYR A 71 11.83 3.27 -12.98
CA TYR A 71 12.84 2.89 -13.95
C TYR A 71 12.26 1.98 -15.02
N ARG A 72 12.45 2.32 -16.29
CA ARG A 72 12.07 1.48 -17.43
C ARG A 72 13.23 0.57 -17.79
N GLY A 73 13.24 -0.68 -17.32
CA GLY A 73 14.32 -1.63 -17.59
C GLY A 73 13.85 -3.03 -17.95
N GLU A 74 14.38 -3.57 -19.05
CA GLU A 74 14.59 -5.02 -19.20
C GLU A 74 15.65 -5.43 -18.16
N PHE A 75 15.31 -6.36 -17.27
CA PHE A 75 16.12 -6.66 -16.08
C PHE A 75 17.50 -7.24 -16.45
N TYR A 76 18.59 -6.62 -15.97
CA TYR A 76 19.78 -7.36 -15.53
C TYR A 76 19.66 -7.50 -14.01
N GLY A 77 19.73 -8.74 -13.53
CA GLY A 77 19.55 -9.09 -12.12
C GLY A 77 20.37 -8.19 -11.21
N VAL A 78 19.68 -7.54 -10.28
CA VAL A 78 20.32 -6.87 -9.16
C VAL A 78 20.29 -7.85 -7.99
N ASP A 79 21.31 -8.72 -7.95
CA ASP A 79 21.72 -9.39 -6.73
C ASP A 79 22.41 -8.34 -5.85
N ASP A 80 21.61 -7.55 -5.12
CA ASP A 80 21.96 -6.91 -3.85
C ASP A 80 20.84 -5.91 -3.49
N ILE A 81 19.70 -6.47 -3.07
CA ILE A 81 18.75 -5.69 -2.26
C ILE A 81 19.43 -5.54 -0.90
N LEU A 82 19.75 -4.30 -0.50
CA LEU A 82 19.96 -3.93 0.90
C LEU A 82 18.64 -4.14 1.66
N THR A 83 18.36 -5.41 1.93
CA THR A 83 17.26 -5.86 2.74
C THR A 83 17.65 -5.50 4.16
N VAL A 84 16.81 -4.75 4.88
CA VAL A 84 16.98 -4.58 6.32
C VAL A 84 16.75 -5.96 6.94
N ASN A 85 17.83 -6.74 7.05
CA ASN A 85 17.79 -8.13 7.49
C ASN A 85 17.71 -8.27 9.01
N GLU A 86 17.84 -7.16 9.73
CA GLU A 86 17.69 -7.13 11.18
C GLU A 86 16.64 -6.08 11.54
N SER A 87 15.42 -6.55 11.75
CA SER A 87 14.49 -5.88 12.66
C SER A 87 15.25 -5.61 13.96
N ASN A 88 15.38 -4.35 14.39
CA ASN A 88 15.94 -4.05 15.70
C ASN A 88 14.87 -4.38 16.76
N PRO A 89 15.01 -5.49 17.52
CA PRO A 89 13.98 -5.95 18.44
C PRO A 89 13.75 -4.95 19.58
N GLU A 90 14.75 -4.13 19.94
CA GLU A 90 14.60 -3.08 20.96
C GLU A 90 13.70 -1.94 20.48
N LEU A 91 13.74 -1.61 19.18
CA LEU A 91 12.86 -0.59 18.60
C LEU A 91 11.45 -1.13 18.43
N LEU A 92 11.27 -2.37 17.99
CA LEU A 92 9.94 -2.97 17.86
C LEU A 92 9.27 -3.15 19.22
N GLY A 93 10.00 -3.64 20.24
CA GLY A 93 9.49 -3.77 21.60
C GLY A 93 9.01 -2.45 22.21
N ARG A 94 9.57 -1.32 21.76
CA ARG A 94 9.17 0.02 22.22
C ARG A 94 7.83 0.51 21.68
N TYR A 95 7.30 -0.14 20.66
CA TYR A 95 6.05 0.22 19.99
C TYR A 95 5.12 -0.98 19.82
N GLU A 96 5.32 -2.07 20.58
CA GLU A 96 4.44 -3.24 20.57
C GLU A 96 2.99 -2.84 20.89
N ASP A 97 2.79 -1.89 21.79
CA ASP A 97 1.49 -1.31 22.15
C ASP A 97 0.80 -0.57 20.99
N VAL A 98 1.56 -0.09 20.00
CA VAL A 98 1.06 0.55 18.79
C VAL A 98 0.66 -0.49 17.73
N LEU A 99 1.31 -1.66 17.77
CA LEU A 99 1.08 -2.77 16.83
C LEU A 99 0.02 -3.75 17.34
N ASP A 100 -0.26 -3.74 18.65
CA ASP A 100 -1.33 -4.50 19.26
C ASP A 100 -2.69 -4.00 18.74
N TRP A 101 -3.38 -4.90 18.06
CA TRP A 101 -4.72 -4.67 17.57
C TRP A 101 -5.68 -4.54 18.75
N LEU A 102 -6.35 -3.39 18.88
CA LEU A 102 -7.52 -3.30 19.78
C LEU A 102 -8.61 -4.18 19.18
N GLU A 103 -8.83 -5.37 19.75
CA GLU A 103 -9.95 -6.25 19.37
C GLU A 103 -11.31 -5.58 19.59
N ASP A 104 -11.36 -4.62 20.52
CA ASP A 104 -12.55 -3.85 20.85
C ASP A 104 -12.43 -2.40 20.36
N LEU A 105 -13.52 -1.88 19.77
CA LEU A 105 -13.61 -0.45 19.46
C LEU A 105 -13.43 0.38 20.74
N PRO A 106 -12.69 1.49 20.71
CA PRO A 106 -12.62 2.39 21.86
C PRO A 106 -14.04 2.79 22.28
N PRO A 107 -14.34 2.83 23.60
CA PRO A 107 -15.67 3.18 24.08
C PRO A 107 -16.14 4.48 23.44
N LYS A 108 -17.39 4.52 22.97
CA LYS A 108 -18.00 5.77 22.50
C LYS A 108 -17.83 6.80 23.60
N ARG A 109 -17.00 7.81 23.36
CA ARG A 109 -16.99 9.01 24.21
C ARG A 109 -18.37 9.62 24.09
N GLY A 110 -19.13 9.58 25.18
CA GLY A 110 -20.44 10.21 25.27
C GLY A 110 -20.34 11.69 24.95
N ILE A 111 -21.43 12.23 24.40
CA ILE A 111 -21.63 13.67 24.18
C ILE A 111 -21.70 14.38 25.53
#